data_AF-A0A7X9AK63-F1
#
_entry.id   AF-A0A7X9AK63-F1
#
_cell.length_a   1.000
_cell.length_b   1.000
_cell.length_c   1.000
_cell.angle_alpha   90.00
_cell.angle_beta   90.00
_cell.angle_gamma   90.00
#
_symmetry.space_group_name_H-M   'P 1'
#
loop_
_entity.id
_entity.type
_entity.pdbx_description
1 polymer ?
#
loop_
_entity_poly.entity_id
_entity_poly.type
_entity_poly.pdbx_seq_one_letter_code
_entity_poly.pdbx_strand_id
1 'polypeptide(L)'
;VNVLSISKRTGGNIAQVIRNTSSIISDRIEVGQEIDMMLTERRFEQKVLNAVPVFLTALLSVSAPEYMYPVFNTAAGRLTMTVALAMMTAAWFISSKLNDIKV
;
A
#
# COMPACT_ATOMS: atom_id res chain seq x y z
N VAL A 1 38.64 -10.88 44.75
CA VAL A 1 39.07 -9.79 43.83
C VAL A 1 38.71 -10.01 42.34
N ASN A 2 38.08 -11.13 41.94
CA ASN A 2 37.80 -11.41 40.51
C ASN A 2 36.45 -10.89 39.97
N VAL A 3 35.49 -10.55 40.84
CA VAL A 3 34.16 -10.05 40.38
C VAL A 3 34.20 -8.58 39.99
N LEU A 4 35.08 -7.78 40.63
CA LEU A 4 35.27 -6.37 40.29
C LEU A 4 35.97 -6.17 38.93
N SER A 5 36.84 -7.09 38.50
CA SER A 5 37.48 -7.03 37.18
C SER A 5 36.54 -7.49 36.06
N ILE A 6 35.67 -8.46 36.34
CA ILE A 6 34.60 -8.88 35.42
C ILE A 6 33.58 -7.75 35.26
N SER A 7 33.14 -7.10 36.34
CA SER A 7 32.23 -5.95 36.23
C SER A 7 32.87 -4.71 35.61
N LYS A 8 34.19 -4.47 35.78
CA LYS A 8 34.92 -3.45 35.00
C LYS A 8 35.03 -3.79 33.52
N ARG A 9 35.14 -5.08 33.15
CA ARG A 9 35.03 -5.55 31.75
C ARG A 9 33.59 -5.40 31.22
N THR A 10 32.59 -5.66 32.05
CA THR A 10 31.18 -5.50 31.73
C THR A 10 30.77 -4.02 31.58
N GLY A 11 31.48 -3.07 32.19
CA GLY A 11 31.28 -1.63 31.95
C GLY A 11 31.51 -1.21 30.49
N GLY A 12 32.45 -1.86 29.80
CA GLY A 12 32.61 -1.72 28.35
C GLY A 12 31.47 -2.41 27.57
N ASN A 13 30.96 -3.53 28.08
CA ASN A 13 29.92 -4.32 27.42
C ASN A 13 28.51 -3.71 27.57
N ILE A 14 28.14 -3.13 28.72
CA ILE A 14 26.82 -2.47 28.90
C ILE A 14 26.74 -1.22 28.02
N ALA A 15 27.78 -0.39 28.00
CA ALA A 15 27.85 0.77 27.12
C ALA A 15 27.81 0.37 25.63
N GLN A 16 28.44 -0.76 25.28
CA GLN A 16 28.41 -1.32 23.93
C GLN A 16 27.06 -1.95 23.59
N VAL A 17 26.41 -2.66 24.50
CA VAL A 17 25.07 -3.23 24.35
C VAL A 17 24.04 -2.12 24.21
N ILE A 18 24.14 -1.06 25.01
CA ILE A 18 23.30 0.14 24.86
C ILE A 18 23.55 0.78 23.49
N ARG A 19 24.80 0.99 23.06
CA ARG A 19 25.10 1.51 21.72
C ARG A 19 24.55 0.64 20.60
N ASN A 20 24.73 -0.69 20.69
CA ASN A 20 24.19 -1.64 19.72
C ASN A 20 22.66 -1.61 19.73
N THR A 21 22.03 -1.54 20.91
CA THR A 21 20.57 -1.48 21.02
C THR A 21 20.03 -0.18 20.46
N SER A 22 20.68 0.95 20.76
CA SER A 22 20.35 2.25 20.16
C SER A 22 20.52 2.24 18.65
N SER A 23 21.57 1.59 18.11
CA SER A 23 21.74 1.40 16.67
C SER A 23 20.59 0.58 16.09
N ILE A 24 20.24 -0.56 16.70
CA ILE A 24 19.14 -1.41 16.24
C ILE A 24 17.80 -0.65 16.28
N ILE A 25 17.57 0.18 17.30
CA ILE A 25 16.37 1.03 17.39
C ILE A 25 16.36 2.05 16.25
N SER A 26 17.48 2.74 16.00
CA SER A 26 17.61 3.67 14.88
C SER A 26 17.36 2.99 13.53
N ASP A 27 17.97 1.83 13.29
CA ASP A 27 17.78 1.04 12.08
C ASP A 27 16.31 0.63 11.94
N ARG A 28 15.64 0.27 13.05
CA ARG A 28 14.22 -0.09 13.04
C ARG A 28 13.32 1.08 12.69
N ILE A 29 13.65 2.29 13.17
CA ILE A 29 12.94 3.52 12.83
C ILE A 29 13.11 3.82 11.34
N GLU A 30 14.33 3.73 10.82
CA GLU A 30 14.64 3.98 9.41
C GLU A 30 13.89 3.00 8.49
N VAL A 31 13.93 1.70 8.79
CA VAL A 31 13.15 0.69 8.06
C VAL A 31 11.65 0.96 8.17
N GLY A 32 11.16 1.40 9.32
CA GLY A 32 9.75 1.78 9.51
C GLY A 32 9.34 2.95 8.61
N GLN A 33 10.20 3.97 8.50
CA GLN A 33 10.01 5.11 7.61
C GLN A 33 10.06 4.72 6.13
N GLU A 34 10.98 3.83 5.76
CA GLU A 34 11.08 3.30 4.39
C GLU A 34 9.79 2.53 4.01
N ILE A 35 9.28 1.69 4.92
CA ILE A 35 8.01 0.98 4.73
C ILE A 35 6.85 1.97 4.57
N ASP A 36 6.76 3.01 5.41
CA ASP A 36 5.69 4.00 5.31
C ASP A 36 5.76 4.80 4.00
N MET A 37 6.96 5.12 3.53
CA MET A 37 7.18 5.74 2.21
C MET A 37 6.72 4.82 1.08
N MET A 38 7.17 3.56 1.08
CA MET A 38 6.77 2.56 0.09
C MET A 38 5.25 2.32 0.10
N LEU A 39 4.64 2.25 1.29
CA LEU A 39 3.19 2.12 1.42
C LEU A 39 2.51 3.33 0.80
N THR A 40 2.95 4.55 1.14
CA THR A 40 2.37 5.79 0.61
C THR A 40 2.39 5.83 -0.93
N GLU A 41 3.50 5.45 -1.55
CA GLU A 41 3.60 5.32 -3.02
C GLU A 41 2.59 4.31 -3.56
N ARG A 42 2.52 3.11 -2.98
CA ARG A 42 1.56 2.07 -3.39
C ARG A 42 0.11 2.52 -3.23
N ARG A 43 -0.22 3.27 -2.17
CA ARG A 43 -1.56 3.84 -1.96
C ARG A 43 -1.92 4.82 -3.07
N PHE A 44 -0.96 5.65 -3.49
CA PHE A 44 -1.15 6.59 -4.59
C PHE A 44 -1.35 5.85 -5.93
N GLU A 45 -0.50 4.89 -6.25
CA GLU A 45 -0.63 4.05 -7.46
C GLU A 45 -2.00 3.37 -7.52
N GLN A 46 -2.45 2.78 -6.41
CA GLN A 46 -3.77 2.15 -6.35
C GLN A 46 -4.92 3.14 -6.56
N LYS A 47 -4.81 4.34 -6.00
CA LYS A 47 -5.82 5.39 -6.19
C LYS A 47 -5.92 5.80 -7.67
N VAL A 48 -4.77 5.93 -8.35
CA VAL A 48 -4.71 6.20 -9.79
C VAL A 48 -5.30 5.03 -10.57
N LEU A 49 -4.89 3.80 -10.29
CA LEU A 49 -5.35 2.61 -11.00
C LEU A 49 -6.87 2.42 -10.87
N ASN A 50 -7.45 2.67 -9.70
CA ASN A 50 -8.91 2.62 -9.50
C ASN A 50 -9.65 3.71 -10.28
N ALA A 51 -9.01 4.85 -10.57
CA ALA A 51 -9.61 5.93 -11.36
C ALA A 51 -9.54 5.67 -12.88
N VAL A 52 -8.58 4.86 -13.35
CA VAL A 52 -8.37 4.58 -14.79
C VAL A 52 -9.61 3.99 -15.48
N PRO A 53 -10.30 2.96 -14.98
CA PRO A 53 -11.49 2.41 -15.62
C PRO A 53 -12.61 3.45 -15.80
N VAL A 54 -12.81 4.28 -14.78
CA VAL A 54 -13.81 5.36 -14.79
C VAL A 54 -13.43 6.41 -15.84
N PHE A 55 -12.16 6.82 -15.84
CA PHE A 55 -11.66 7.81 -16.79
C PHE A 55 -11.72 7.31 -18.23
N LEU A 56 -11.29 6.07 -18.51
CA LEU A 56 -11.37 5.45 -19.83
C LEU A 56 -12.81 5.34 -20.31
N THR A 57 -13.74 4.91 -19.44
CA THR A 57 -15.15 4.81 -19.80
C THR A 57 -15.74 6.18 -20.15
N ALA A 58 -15.41 7.22 -19.38
CA ALA A 58 -15.85 8.59 -19.66
C ALA A 58 -15.24 9.14 -20.97
N LEU A 59 -13.93 8.95 -21.15
CA LEU A 59 -13.21 9.39 -22.35
C LEU A 59 -13.79 8.74 -23.61
N LEU A 60 -13.95 7.41 -23.61
CA LEU A 60 -14.49 6.70 -24.76
C LEU A 60 -15.98 7.03 -25.00
N SER A 61 -16.75 7.36 -23.97
CA SER A 61 -18.14 7.83 -24.13
C SER A 61 -18.23 9.16 -24.86
N VAL A 62 -17.24 10.05 -24.70
CA VAL A 62 -17.18 11.35 -25.40
C VAL A 62 -16.55 11.21 -26.78
N SER A 63 -15.44 10.48 -26.90
CA SER A 63 -14.70 10.34 -28.16
C SER A 63 -15.35 9.39 -29.16
N ALA A 64 -16.02 8.32 -28.69
CA ALA A 64 -16.59 7.27 -29.54
C ALA A 64 -17.95 6.76 -29.03
N PRO A 65 -19.00 7.60 -29.04
CA PRO A 65 -20.32 7.26 -28.50
C PRO A 65 -20.99 6.07 -29.20
N GLU A 66 -20.76 5.90 -30.51
CA GLU A 66 -21.26 4.76 -31.31
C GLU A 66 -20.74 3.41 -30.80
N TYR A 67 -19.52 3.35 -30.27
CA TYR A 67 -18.94 2.13 -29.69
C TYR A 67 -19.54 1.77 -28.33
N MET A 68 -19.96 2.78 -27.56
CA MET A 68 -20.52 2.58 -26.22
C MET A 68 -22.02 2.30 -26.24
N TYR A 69 -22.73 2.69 -27.30
CA TYR A 69 -24.16 2.46 -27.49
C TYR A 69 -24.62 1.00 -27.30
N PRO A 70 -23.98 -0.04 -27.89
CA PRO A 70 -24.38 -1.43 -27.67
C PRO A 70 -24.06 -1.93 -26.26
N VAL A 71 -23.08 -1.35 -25.57
CA VAL A 71 -22.74 -1.69 -24.19
C VAL A 71 -23.88 -1.30 -23.24
N PHE A 72 -24.58 -0.19 -23.51
CA PHE A 72 -25.69 0.27 -22.68
C PHE A 72 -27.05 -0.33 -23.07
N ASN A 73 -27.30 -0.57 -24.37
CA ASN A 73 -28.64 -0.96 -24.85
C ASN A 73 -28.87 -2.47 -25.00
N THR A 74 -27.83 -3.27 -25.25
CA THR A 74 -28.01 -4.72 -25.49
C THR A 74 -28.10 -5.51 -24.17
N ALA A 75 -28.79 -6.67 -24.20
CA ALA A 75 -28.85 -7.56 -23.04
C ALA A 75 -27.47 -8.09 -22.63
N ALA A 76 -26.60 -8.36 -23.60
CA ALA A 76 -25.21 -8.72 -23.38
C ALA A 76 -24.42 -7.55 -22.75
N GLY A 77 -24.60 -6.33 -23.25
CA GLY A 77 -23.99 -5.12 -22.68
C GLY A 77 -24.37 -4.88 -21.21
N ARG A 78 -25.64 -5.04 -20.87
CA ARG A 78 -26.12 -4.96 -19.48
C ARG A 78 -25.45 -5.99 -18.56
N LEU A 79 -25.26 -7.23 -19.02
CA LEU A 79 -24.56 -8.28 -18.27
C LEU A 79 -23.08 -7.91 -18.05
N THR A 80 -22.40 -7.44 -19.09
CA THR A 80 -20.98 -7.03 -19.00
C THR A 80 -20.82 -5.84 -18.06
N MET A 81 -21.78 -4.91 -18.07
CA MET A 81 -21.75 -3.73 -17.20
C MET A 81 -21.99 -4.07 -15.72
N THR A 82 -22.88 -5.03 -15.41
CA THR A 82 -23.03 -5.54 -14.04
C THR A 82 -21.77 -6.27 -13.56
N VAL A 83 -21.14 -7.07 -14.42
CA VAL A 83 -19.87 -7.74 -14.09
C VAL A 83 -18.74 -6.71 -13.87
N ALA A 84 -18.65 -5.69 -14.72
CA ALA A 84 -17.68 -4.62 -14.58
C ALA A 84 -17.89 -3.82 -13.28
N LEU A 85 -19.13 -3.47 -12.94
CA LEU A 85 -19.47 -2.82 -11.67
C LEU A 85 -19.12 -3.70 -10.46
N ALA A 86 -19.43 -4.99 -10.52
CA ALA A 86 -19.08 -5.94 -9.46
C ALA A 86 -17.55 -6.08 -9.28
N MET A 87 -16.79 -6.07 -10.37
CA MET A 87 -15.34 -6.08 -10.31
C MET A 87 -14.77 -4.76 -9.76
N MET A 88 -15.34 -3.61 -10.16
CA MET A 88 -14.94 -2.32 -9.60
C MET A 88 -15.22 -2.24 -8.10
N THR A 89 -16.38 -2.69 -7.63
CA THR A 89 -16.69 -2.69 -6.19
C THR A 89 -15.80 -3.66 -5.42
N ALA A 90 -15.51 -4.84 -5.97
CA ALA A 90 -14.56 -5.78 -5.38
C ALA A 90 -13.14 -5.20 -5.31
N ALA A 91 -12.65 -4.58 -6.39
CA ALA A 91 -11.36 -3.91 -6.44
C ALA A 91 -11.27 -2.77 -5.41
N TRP A 92 -12.34 -1.98 -5.28
CA TRP A 92 -12.42 -0.89 -4.31
C TRP A 92 -12.40 -1.42 -2.86
N PHE A 93 -13.09 -2.54 -2.60
CA PHE A 93 -13.08 -3.20 -1.30
C PHE A 93 -11.70 -3.78 -0.93
N ILE A 94 -10.99 -4.37 -1.90
CA ILE A 94 -9.62 -4.87 -1.70
C ILE A 94 -8.67 -3.70 -1.43
N SER A 95 -8.81 -2.61 -2.19
CA SER A 95 -7.96 -1.42 -2.07
C SER A 95 -8.20 -0.67 -0.75
N SER A 96 -9.44 -0.59 -0.26
CA SER A 96 -9.74 -0.02 1.06
C SER A 96 -9.17 -0.88 2.20
N LYS A 97 -9.25 -2.20 2.08
CA LYS A 97 -8.66 -3.13 3.07
C LYS A 97 -7.13 -3.05 3.12
N LEU A 98 -6.46 -2.83 1.99
CA LEU A 98 -5.01 -2.64 1.98
C LEU A 98 -4.60 -1.28 2.58
N ASN A 99 -5.40 -0.23 2.36
CA ASN A 99 -5.15 1.07 2.96
C ASN A 99 -5.29 1.07 4.49
N ASP A 100 -6.14 0.21 5.04
CA ASP A 100 -6.35 0.04 6.49
C ASP A 100 -5.24 -0.78 7.17
N ILE A 101 -4.11 -1.03 6.49
CA ILE A 101 -2.85 -1.33 7.18
C ILE A 101 -2.45 -0.05 7.93
N LYS A 102 -3.07 0.13 9.10
CA LYS A 102 -2.57 0.93 10.21
C LYS A 102 -1.26 0.27 10.64
N VAL A 103 -0.17 0.99 10.43
CA VAL A 103 1.03 0.86 11.27
C VAL A 103 0.67 1.15 12.72
#